data_AF-A0A221K8A8-F1
#
_entry.id   AF-A0A221K8A8-F1
#
_cell.length_a   1.000
_cell.length_b   1.000
_cell.length_c   1.000
_cell.angle_alpha   90.00
_cell.angle_beta   90.00
_cell.angle_gamma   90.00
#
_symmetry.space_group_name_H-M   'P 1'
#
loop_
_entity.id
_entity.type
_entity.pdbx_description
1 polymer ?
#
loop_
_entity_poly.entity_id
_entity_poly.type
_entity_poly.pdbx_seq_one_letter_code
_entity_poly.pdbx_strand_id
1 'polypeptide(L)' 'MPDNNVIEQDHRGVKRRIRPMLSFKSFKSATATLDGIETAHMIRKGQLGSGCPFEIYASLAA' A
#
# COMPACT_ATOMS: atom_id res chain seq x y z
N MET A 1 27.29 7.28 -0.22
CA MET A 1 26.29 7.28 -1.30
C MET A 1 24.97 7.69 -0.69
N PRO A 2 24.52 8.94 -0.89
CA PRO A 2 23.24 9.36 -0.35
C PRO A 2 22.12 8.61 -1.09
N ASP A 3 20.97 8.49 -0.43
CA ASP A 3 19.68 8.09 -0.99
C ASP A 3 19.31 6.60 -1.10
N ASN A 4 20.00 5.68 -0.42
CA ASN A 4 19.42 4.34 -0.20
C ASN A 4 18.39 4.32 0.96
N ASN A 5 18.35 5.36 1.79
CA ASN A 5 17.55 5.36 3.02
C ASN A 5 16.03 5.48 2.77
N VAL A 6 15.62 6.21 1.72
CA VAL A 6 14.20 6.42 1.41
C VAL A 6 13.56 5.13 0.89
N ILE A 7 14.22 4.46 -0.05
CA ILE A 7 13.76 3.18 -0.61
C ILE A 7 13.74 2.10 0.48
N GLU A 8 14.81 2.02 1.30
CA GLU A 8 14.89 1.06 2.41
C GLU A 8 13.81 1.31 3.47
N GLN A 9 13.43 2.56 3.72
CA GLN A 9 12.39 2.94 4.67
C GLN A 9 10.99 2.57 4.17
N ASP A 10 10.72 2.79 2.88
CA ASP A 10 9.45 2.38 2.26
C ASP A 10 9.29 0.86 2.28
N HIS A 11 10.35 0.14 1.89
CA HIS A 11 10.41 -1.32 1.97
C HIS A 11 10.20 -1.83 3.41
N ARG A 12 10.72 -1.14 4.44
CA ARG A 12 10.46 -1.49 5.85
C ARG A 12 8.99 -1.36 6.22
N GLY A 13 8.30 -0.34 5.73
CA GLY A 13 6.86 -0.13 5.97
C GLY A 13 6.02 -1.29 5.41
N VAL A 14 6.28 -1.64 4.16
CA VAL A 14 5.63 -2.76 3.46
C VAL A 14 5.94 -4.09 4.14
N LYS A 15 7.23 -4.38 4.42
CA LYS A 15 7.65 -5.60 5.14
C LYS A 15 7.01 -5.71 6.51
N ARG A 16 6.85 -4.61 7.26
CA ARG A 16 6.21 -4.62 8.59
C ARG A 16 4.72 -4.97 8.53
N ARG A 17 4.00 -4.51 7.50
CA ARG A 17 2.58 -4.85 7.26
C ARG A 17 2.40 -6.30 6.85
N ILE A 18 3.30 -6.82 6.00
CA ILE A 18 3.23 -8.19 5.46
C ILE A 18 3.73 -9.24 6.46
N ARG A 19 4.69 -8.92 7.35
CA ARG A 19 5.26 -9.87 8.31
C ARG A 19 4.26 -10.66 9.18
N PRO A 20 3.16 -10.08 9.68
CA PRO A 20 2.15 -10.85 10.40
C PRO A 20 1.23 -11.68 9.49
N MET A 21 1.27 -11.49 8.17
CA MET A 21 0.50 -12.29 7.21
C MET A 21 1.25 -13.59 6.89
N LEU A 22 0.54 -14.70 6.75
CA LEU A 22 1.07 -16.03 6.37
C LEU A 22 1.51 -16.10 4.90
N SER A 23 2.11 -15.04 4.37
CA SER A 23 2.39 -14.82 2.93
C SER A 23 1.12 -14.75 2.07
N PHE A 24 1.27 -14.23 0.85
CA PHE A 24 0.17 -14.19 -0.11
C PHE A 24 0.02 -15.56 -0.79
N LYS A 25 -1.19 -16.12 -0.78
CA LYS A 25 -1.50 -17.40 -1.46
C LYS A 25 -1.56 -17.27 -2.99
N SER A 26 -1.67 -16.03 -3.51
CA SER A 26 -1.68 -15.75 -4.94
C SER A 26 -1.07 -14.38 -5.23
N PHE A 27 -0.53 -14.20 -6.44
CA PHE A 27 -0.04 -12.89 -6.89
C PHE A 27 -1.15 -11.85 -6.95
N LYS A 28 -2.37 -12.22 -7.38
CA LYS A 28 -3.53 -11.32 -7.40
C LYS A 28 -3.84 -10.77 -6.00
N SER A 29 -3.77 -11.61 -4.97
CA SER A 29 -3.97 -11.19 -3.57
C SER A 29 -2.82 -10.30 -3.08
N ALA A 30 -1.58 -10.57 -3.52
CA ALA A 30 -0.43 -9.73 -3.20
C ALA A 30 -0.58 -8.32 -3.78
N THR A 31 -0.93 -8.22 -5.07
CA THR A 31 -1.15 -6.95 -5.77
C THR A 31 -2.26 -6.15 -5.10
N ALA A 32 -3.44 -6.74 -4.90
CA ALA A 32 -4.57 -6.05 -4.26
C ALA A 32 -4.22 -5.55 -2.83
N THR A 33 -3.39 -6.29 -2.09
CA THR A 33 -2.95 -5.86 -0.76
C THR A 33 -1.97 -4.69 -0.83
N LEU A 34 -1.04 -4.72 -1.79
CA LEU A 34 -0.08 -3.63 -1.99
C LEU A 34 -0.79 -2.35 -2.46
N ASP A 35 -1.72 -2.46 -3.41
CA ASP A 35 -2.52 -1.35 -3.91
C ASP A 35 -3.38 -0.72 -2.80
N GLY A 36 -3.95 -1.56 -1.92
CA GLY A 36 -4.68 -1.09 -0.73
C GLY A 36 -3.77 -0.37 0.28
N ILE A 37 -2.53 -0.83 0.48
CA ILE A 37 -1.54 -0.17 1.35
C ILE A 37 -1.15 1.19 0.77
N GLU A 38 -0.91 1.26 -0.54
CA GLU A 38 -0.57 2.51 -1.23
C GLU A 38 -1.72 3.51 -1.19
N THR A 39 -2.95 3.06 -1.46
CA THR A 39 -4.17 3.87 -1.36
C THR A 39 -4.36 4.43 0.05
N ALA A 40 -4.21 3.60 1.08
CA ALA A 40 -4.27 4.06 2.47
C ALA A 40 -3.17 5.09 2.78
N HIS A 41 -2.00 4.98 2.14
CA HIS A 41 -0.92 5.94 2.27
C HIS A 41 -1.25 7.28 1.59
N MET A 42 -1.85 7.25 0.40
CA MET A 42 -2.34 8.44 -0.31
C MET A 42 -3.45 9.17 0.47
N ILE A 43 -4.40 8.42 1.05
CA ILE A 43 -5.44 8.95 1.94
C ILE A 43 -4.79 9.67 3.12
N ARG A 44 -3.87 9.00 3.82
CA ARG A 44 -3.20 9.54 5.01
C ARG A 44 -2.37 10.79 4.71
N LYS A 45 -1.83 10.90 3.50
CA LYS A 45 -1.07 12.07 3.05
C LYS A 45 -1.95 13.18 2.44
N GLY A 46 -3.25 12.98 2.30
CA GLY A 46 -4.15 13.93 1.64
C GLY A 46 -3.85 14.11 0.15
N GLN A 47 -3.23 13.10 -0.48
CA GLN A 47 -2.85 13.13 -1.91
C GLN A 47 -3.97 12.66 -2.83
N LEU A 48 -5.07 12.17 -2.27
CA LEU A 48 -6.30 11.99 -3.03
C LEU A 48 -6.88 13.38 -3.30
N GLY A 49 -7.20 13.66 -4.56
CA GLY A 49 -7.94 14.87 -4.93
C GLY A 49 -9.35 14.89 -4.32
N SER A 50 -10.28 15.62 -4.94
CA SER A 50 -11.69 15.73 -4.50
C SER A 50 -12.52 14.43 -4.62
N GLY A 51 -11.90 13.25 -4.53
CA GLY A 51 -12.56 11.94 -4.55
C GLY A 51 -12.72 11.37 -3.15
N CYS A 52 -13.85 10.72 -2.90
CA CYS A 52 -14.10 10.03 -1.62
C CYS A 52 -13.06 8.91 -1.43
N PRO A 53 -12.30 8.85 -0.32
CA PRO A 53 -11.37 7.76 -0.02
C PRO A 53 -11.99 6.37 -0.14
N PHE A 54 -13.29 6.27 0.15
CA PHE A 54 -14.08 5.05 0.08
C PHE A 54 -14.33 4.56 -1.35
N GLU A 55 -14.56 5.46 -2.32
CA GLU A 55 -14.83 5.08 -3.71
C GLU A 55 -13.59 4.47 -4.36
N ILE A 56 -12.42 5.02 -4.06
CA ILE A 56 -11.13 4.50 -4.55
C ILE A 56 -10.85 3.12 -3.95
N TYR A 57 -11.10 2.95 -2.64
CA TYR A 57 -10.95 1.66 -1.98
C TYR A 57 -11.93 0.60 -2.53
N ALA A 58 -13.18 0.98 -2.79
CA ALA A 58 -14.19 0.09 -3.36
C ALA A 58 -13.85 -0.33 -4.80
N SER A 59 -13.27 0.57 -5.60
CA SER A 59 -12.86 0.28 -6.98
C SER A 59 -11.72 -0.74 -7.07
N LEU A 60 -10.84 -0.81 -6.06
CA LEU A 60 -9.76 -1.79 -5.96
C LEU A 60 -10.23 -3.18 -5.50
N ALA A 61 -11.42 -3.26 -4.93
CA ALA A 61 -11.99 -4.51 -4.41
C ALA A 61 -12.91 -5.24 -5.42
N ALA A 62 -13.24 -4.60 -6.55
CA ALA A 62 -14.07 -5.14 -7.63
C ALA A 62 -13.25 -6.02 -8.60
#